data_AF-A0A960M8Z9-F1
#
_entry.id   AF-A0A960M8Z9-F1
#
_cell.length_a   1.000
_cell.length_b   1.000
_cell.length_c   1.000
_cell.angle_alpha   90.00
_cell.angle_beta   90.00
_cell.angle_gamma   90.00
#
_symmetry.space_group_name_H-M   'P 1'
#
loop_
_entity.id
_entity.type
_entity.pdbx_description
1 polymer ?
#
loop_
_entity_poly.entity_id
_entity_poly.type
_entity_poly.pdbx_seq_one_letter_code
_entity_poly.pdbx_strand_id
1 'polypeptide(L)'
;MNTQRLKHVFFWLSGAGAETLDQCPNWEQRKYVAFGATVLVPSVFALIACAYALSTLTDDWRVIVPVSLAWAFIILTIDRALLATYRSFQSLHRKFLQFCLRMVVAMLMGITISHPLTLLLFQDTVTSVIEDERESEIAGVRADATTVKTEVGAKITALEADIAAQRANWNQTFSAEFLVEDTAAGQLDPTADLDPETKAEMETKMAEAIAPIVAKLDAANNQFATETASYQKLQGELDHWQKEFEREVNGQRSGIVGLGPRARSIHDDQLTWRREEAKRIGEVLAFLTQQQTDLATEKKATESRITEEYLAIGAEKAERLKAERERIAGLKRQVQQEQASQFVDQQNAIRSTIASQIDTRLAELTRLQGEIAKLATDEQDRVDAIKAEPRRDILTQTLALHKLFEAGQDGGRFALIAYGVLALLFMLVDTIPLIVKFFSKPGPYDALVDCEEVRFDREREAFLKSYHRYMDELASGRLLHLSPANKPLERSLIEGVDRSRAAKEFIEHLIDLEHAFEERIAEERELLAAKANGDKSARARAAILEDMAQTFYDDLRDRMGSFFDPEAARAAAIAAARRV
;
A
#
# COMPACT_ATOMS: atom_id res chain seq x y z
N MET A 1 9.77 -47.37 -51.16
CA MET A 1 10.97 -46.54 -50.86
C MET A 1 11.08 -46.12 -49.39
N ASN A 2 10.00 -45.84 -48.66
CA ASN A 2 10.11 -45.30 -47.29
C ASN A 2 10.59 -46.30 -46.21
N THR A 3 10.24 -47.59 -46.30
CA THR A 3 10.61 -48.59 -45.28
C THR A 3 12.12 -48.87 -45.22
N GLN A 4 12.81 -48.86 -46.36
CA GLN A 4 14.26 -49.05 -46.39
C GLN A 4 14.99 -47.85 -45.78
N ARG A 5 14.56 -46.62 -46.06
CA ARG A 5 15.14 -45.41 -45.45
C ARG A 5 14.95 -45.38 -43.93
N LEU A 6 13.75 -45.75 -43.45
CA LEU A 6 13.48 -45.89 -42.01
C LEU A 6 14.39 -46.92 -41.35
N LYS A 7 14.58 -48.10 -41.95
CA LYS A 7 15.50 -49.12 -41.44
C LYS A 7 16.93 -48.61 -41.30
N HIS A 8 17.44 -47.88 -42.30
CA HIS A 8 18.79 -47.31 -42.26
C HIS A 8 18.97 -46.28 -41.13
N VAL A 9 17.94 -45.48 -40.84
CA VAL A 9 17.96 -44.56 -39.68
C VAL A 9 18.05 -45.35 -38.38
N PHE A 10 17.27 -46.43 -38.22
CA PHE A 10 17.34 -47.26 -37.02
C PHE A 10 18.65 -48.06 -36.91
N PHE A 11 19.24 -48.49 -38.03
CA PHE A 11 20.57 -49.09 -38.05
C PHE A 11 21.62 -48.09 -37.54
N TRP A 12 21.58 -46.85 -38.03
CA TRP A 12 22.45 -45.78 -37.56
C TRP A 12 22.26 -45.48 -36.06
N LEU A 13 21.01 -45.43 -35.59
CA LEU A 13 20.67 -45.25 -34.17
C LEU A 13 21.19 -46.38 -33.27
N SER A 14 21.17 -47.62 -33.77
CA SER A 14 21.69 -48.78 -33.04
C SER A 14 23.23 -48.84 -32.95
N GLY A 15 23.92 -47.91 -33.63
CA GLY A 15 25.38 -47.86 -33.65
C GLY A 15 26.03 -48.92 -34.53
N ALA A 16 25.25 -49.57 -35.40
CA ALA A 16 25.69 -50.67 -36.24
C ALA A 16 25.90 -50.21 -37.71
N GLY A 17 26.83 -50.85 -38.41
CA GLY A 17 27.14 -50.57 -39.81
C GLY A 17 26.00 -51.01 -40.72
N ALA A 18 25.41 -50.09 -41.48
CA ALA A 18 24.30 -50.41 -42.39
C ALA A 18 24.70 -51.44 -43.46
N GLU A 19 25.92 -51.31 -44.00
CA GLU A 19 26.44 -52.18 -45.07
C GLU A 19 26.66 -53.63 -44.62
N THR A 20 27.08 -53.85 -43.38
CA THR A 20 27.28 -55.19 -42.80
C THR A 20 25.96 -55.82 -42.33
N LEU A 21 24.99 -54.99 -41.90
CA LEU A 21 23.63 -55.43 -41.56
C LEU A 21 22.79 -55.84 -42.77
N ASP A 22 22.99 -55.20 -43.91
CA ASP A 22 22.28 -55.56 -45.15
C ASP A 22 22.69 -56.95 -45.68
N GLN A 23 23.91 -57.41 -45.35
CA GLN A 23 24.39 -58.77 -45.64
C GLN A 23 23.81 -59.83 -44.68
N CYS A 24 23.20 -59.39 -43.57
CA CYS A 24 22.65 -60.27 -42.53
C CYS A 24 21.18 -60.66 -42.81
N PRO A 25 20.70 -61.79 -42.26
CA PRO A 25 19.32 -62.21 -42.42
C PRO A 25 18.32 -61.24 -41.78
N ASN A 26 17.10 -61.19 -42.32
CA ASN A 26 16.04 -60.25 -41.93
C ASN A 26 15.69 -60.23 -40.42
N TRP A 27 15.86 -61.34 -39.70
CA TRP A 27 15.57 -61.39 -38.25
C TRP A 27 16.62 -60.64 -37.43
N GLU A 28 17.87 -60.63 -37.86
CA GLU A 28 18.97 -59.87 -37.22
C GLU A 28 18.78 -58.37 -37.49
N GLN A 29 18.39 -58.00 -38.71
CA GLN A 29 18.03 -56.61 -39.03
C GLN A 29 16.91 -56.08 -38.11
N ARG A 30 15.85 -56.88 -37.87
CA ARG A 30 14.76 -56.47 -36.96
C ARG A 30 15.24 -56.28 -35.51
N LYS A 31 16.19 -57.11 -35.05
CA LYS A 31 16.81 -56.99 -33.72
C LYS A 31 17.56 -55.66 -33.56
N TYR A 32 18.37 -55.26 -34.55
CA TYR A 32 19.06 -53.95 -34.51
C TYR A 32 18.13 -52.77 -34.70
N VAL A 33 17.05 -52.90 -35.48
CA VAL A 33 15.99 -51.88 -35.52
C VAL A 33 15.34 -51.70 -34.15
N ALA A 34 15.07 -52.79 -33.42
CA ALA A 34 14.54 -52.73 -32.07
C ALA A 34 15.53 -52.07 -31.09
N PHE A 35 16.83 -52.38 -31.18
CA PHE A 35 17.85 -51.70 -30.38
C PHE A 35 17.88 -50.19 -30.66
N GLY A 36 17.88 -49.78 -31.94
CA GLY A 36 17.82 -48.35 -32.30
C GLY A 36 16.56 -47.66 -31.78
N ALA A 37 15.42 -48.36 -31.77
CA ALA A 37 14.17 -47.84 -31.20
C ALA A 37 14.24 -47.66 -29.68
N THR A 38 14.91 -48.57 -28.95
CA THR A 38 15.04 -48.46 -27.48
C THR A 38 15.88 -47.26 -27.04
N VAL A 39 16.82 -46.78 -27.86
CA VAL A 39 17.63 -45.57 -27.59
C VAL A 39 16.81 -44.28 -27.70
N LEU A 40 15.76 -44.27 -28.53
CA LEU A 40 14.92 -43.09 -28.70
C LEU A 40 14.09 -42.80 -27.45
N VAL A 41 13.73 -43.82 -26.68
CA VAL A 41 12.86 -43.65 -25.50
C VAL A 41 13.52 -42.74 -24.44
N PRO A 42 14.75 -43.00 -23.96
CA PRO A 42 15.50 -42.06 -23.11
C PRO A 42 15.62 -40.65 -23.68
N SER A 43 15.91 -40.53 -24.99
CA SER A 43 16.10 -39.24 -25.66
C SER A 43 14.81 -38.40 -25.67
N VAL A 44 13.66 -39.02 -25.92
CA VAL A 44 12.34 -38.34 -25.89
C VAL A 44 12.00 -37.87 -24.48
N PHE A 45 12.24 -38.70 -23.46
CA PHE A 45 11.99 -38.28 -22.07
C PHE A 45 12.95 -37.19 -21.61
N ALA A 46 14.22 -37.25 -22.00
CA ALA A 46 15.19 -36.19 -21.75
C ALA A 46 14.80 -34.88 -22.44
N LEU A 47 14.22 -34.94 -23.64
CA LEU A 47 13.66 -33.76 -24.32
C LEU A 47 12.55 -33.12 -23.50
N ILE A 48 11.58 -33.91 -23.03
CA ILE A 48 10.43 -33.41 -22.25
C ILE A 48 10.92 -32.83 -20.91
N ALA A 49 11.80 -33.55 -20.21
CA ALA A 49 12.38 -33.13 -18.94
C ALA A 49 13.17 -31.81 -19.08
N CYS A 50 13.99 -31.69 -20.11
CA CYS A 50 14.77 -30.48 -20.39
C CYS A 50 13.88 -29.33 -20.84
N ALA A 51 12.87 -29.58 -21.69
CA ALA A 51 11.90 -28.57 -22.09
C ALA A 51 11.13 -28.01 -20.89
N TYR A 52 10.72 -28.87 -19.94
CA TYR A 52 10.09 -28.44 -18.70
C TYR A 52 11.06 -27.62 -17.84
N ALA A 53 12.29 -28.09 -17.62
CA ALA A 53 13.29 -27.35 -16.85
C ALA A 53 13.65 -25.98 -17.48
N LEU A 54 13.58 -25.84 -18.80
CA LEU A 54 13.74 -24.55 -19.47
C LEU A 54 12.50 -23.67 -19.35
N SER A 55 11.31 -24.26 -19.34
CA SER A 55 10.04 -23.53 -19.15
C SER A 55 9.90 -22.86 -17.78
N THR A 56 10.68 -23.30 -16.77
CA THR A 56 10.77 -22.61 -15.47
C THR A 56 11.74 -21.43 -15.48
N LEU A 57 12.67 -21.37 -16.44
CA LEU A 57 13.68 -20.31 -16.57
C LEU A 57 13.28 -19.23 -17.58
N THR A 58 12.60 -19.61 -18.66
CA THR A 58 12.19 -18.68 -19.73
C THR A 58 10.84 -19.09 -20.30
N ASP A 59 9.99 -18.09 -20.60
CA ASP A 59 8.73 -18.28 -21.31
C ASP A 59 8.89 -18.24 -22.84
N ASP A 60 10.10 -17.98 -23.37
CA ASP A 60 10.33 -17.91 -24.82
C ASP A 60 10.49 -19.30 -25.44
N TRP A 61 9.45 -19.77 -26.12
CA TRP A 61 9.44 -21.05 -26.84
C TRP A 61 10.58 -21.18 -27.87
N ARG A 62 11.08 -20.05 -28.41
CA ARG A 62 12.19 -20.01 -29.38
C ARG A 62 13.52 -20.44 -28.75
N VAL A 63 13.66 -20.34 -27.43
CA VAL A 63 14.83 -20.82 -26.69
C VAL A 63 14.60 -22.25 -26.20
N ILE A 64 13.40 -22.54 -25.68
CA ILE A 64 13.06 -23.85 -25.10
C ILE A 64 13.22 -24.99 -26.12
N VAL A 65 12.67 -24.82 -27.33
CA VAL A 65 12.66 -25.88 -28.36
C VAL A 65 14.06 -26.25 -28.86
N PRO A 66 14.92 -25.33 -29.34
CA PRO A 66 16.23 -25.70 -29.84
C PRO A 66 17.17 -26.22 -28.75
N VAL A 67 17.11 -25.67 -27.53
CA VAL A 67 17.99 -26.12 -26.44
C VAL A 67 17.60 -27.53 -25.96
N SER A 68 16.29 -27.80 -25.79
CA SER A 68 15.82 -29.15 -25.43
C SER A 68 16.10 -30.18 -26.52
N LEU A 69 16.00 -29.82 -27.81
CA LEU A 69 16.41 -30.68 -28.93
C LEU A 69 17.92 -30.95 -28.93
N ALA A 70 18.75 -29.93 -28.66
CA ALA A 70 20.19 -30.11 -28.55
C ALA A 70 20.56 -31.04 -27.39
N TRP A 71 19.89 -30.90 -26.24
CA TRP A 71 20.07 -31.79 -25.10
C TRP A 71 19.64 -33.24 -25.41
N ALA A 72 18.46 -33.41 -26.02
CA ALA A 72 17.97 -34.72 -26.44
C ALA A 72 18.93 -35.39 -27.44
N PHE A 73 19.54 -34.60 -28.33
CA PHE A 73 20.56 -35.08 -29.26
C PHE A 73 21.85 -35.50 -28.52
N ILE A 74 22.28 -34.76 -27.49
CA ILE A 74 23.43 -35.18 -26.65
C ILE A 74 23.16 -36.54 -26.02
N ILE A 75 22.01 -36.72 -25.36
CA ILE A 75 21.62 -38.01 -24.77
C ILE A 75 21.58 -39.12 -25.82
N LEU A 76 20.96 -38.85 -26.97
CA LEU A 76 20.89 -39.79 -28.09
C LEU A 76 22.28 -40.24 -28.56
N THR A 77 23.23 -39.30 -28.67
CA THR A 77 24.61 -39.62 -29.09
C THR A 77 25.37 -40.41 -28.03
N ILE A 78 25.18 -40.12 -26.75
CA ILE A 78 25.81 -40.84 -25.63
C ILE A 78 25.28 -42.27 -25.59
N ASP A 79 23.96 -42.47 -25.65
CA ASP A 79 23.36 -43.80 -25.61
C ASP A 79 23.72 -44.62 -26.85
N ARG A 80 23.77 -43.99 -28.03
CA ARG A 80 24.28 -44.61 -29.26
C ARG A 80 25.75 -45.03 -29.12
N ALA A 81 26.61 -44.17 -28.59
CA ALA A 81 28.02 -44.49 -28.37
C ALA A 81 28.19 -45.66 -27.40
N LEU A 82 27.34 -45.74 -26.37
CA LEU A 82 27.37 -46.81 -25.39
C LEU A 82 26.87 -48.14 -25.96
N LEU A 83 25.91 -48.14 -26.88
CA LEU A 83 25.54 -49.33 -27.65
C LEU A 83 26.63 -49.78 -28.62
N ALA A 84 27.31 -48.84 -29.29
CA ALA A 84 28.36 -49.14 -30.26
C ALA A 84 29.62 -49.72 -29.60
N THR A 85 29.94 -49.26 -28.38
CA THR A 85 31.10 -49.76 -27.62
C THR A 85 30.89 -51.15 -27.01
N TYR A 86 29.67 -51.67 -26.95
CA TYR A 86 29.43 -53.04 -26.48
C TYR A 86 29.84 -54.06 -27.55
N ARG A 87 30.85 -54.88 -27.23
CA ARG A 87 31.39 -55.95 -28.08
C ARG A 87 31.07 -57.33 -27.51
N SER A 88 30.44 -58.18 -28.32
CA SER A 88 29.93 -59.49 -27.91
C SER A 88 31.03 -60.49 -27.50
N PHE A 89 32.22 -60.40 -28.09
CA PHE A 89 33.34 -61.34 -27.85
C PHE A 89 34.40 -60.84 -26.84
N GLN A 90 34.18 -59.75 -26.13
CA GLN A 90 35.12 -59.28 -25.10
C GLN A 90 35.16 -60.18 -23.84
N SER A 91 36.25 -60.08 -23.07
CA SER A 91 36.43 -60.81 -21.81
C SER A 91 35.36 -60.45 -20.77
N LEU A 92 34.93 -61.44 -19.98
CA LEU A 92 33.82 -61.28 -19.02
C LEU A 92 34.06 -60.14 -18.02
N HIS A 93 35.31 -59.93 -17.58
CA HIS A 93 35.66 -58.82 -16.69
C HIS A 93 35.44 -57.44 -17.34
N ARG A 94 35.82 -57.28 -18.61
CA ARG A 94 35.63 -56.01 -19.34
C ARG A 94 34.14 -55.74 -19.58
N LYS A 95 33.37 -56.78 -19.91
CA LYS A 95 31.89 -56.70 -20.04
C LYS A 95 31.23 -56.26 -18.74
N PHE A 96 31.63 -56.86 -17.61
CA PHE A 96 31.09 -56.50 -16.30
C PHE A 96 31.46 -55.07 -15.90
N LEU A 97 32.72 -54.65 -16.12
CA LEU A 97 33.14 -53.27 -15.81
C LEU A 97 32.39 -52.23 -16.66
N GLN A 98 32.17 -52.51 -17.94
CA GLN A 98 31.39 -51.65 -18.83
C GLN A 98 29.90 -51.59 -18.41
N PHE A 99 29.32 -52.72 -17.99
CA PHE A 99 27.97 -52.79 -17.42
C PHE A 99 27.84 -51.96 -16.15
N CYS A 100 28.78 -52.09 -15.20
CA CYS A 100 28.79 -51.32 -13.96
C CYS A 100 28.96 -49.82 -14.22
N LEU A 101 29.91 -49.43 -15.08
CA LEU A 101 30.10 -48.03 -15.47
C LEU A 101 28.80 -47.46 -16.06
N ARG A 102 28.10 -48.22 -16.91
CA ARG A 102 26.80 -47.83 -17.45
C ARG A 102 25.74 -47.69 -16.36
N MET A 103 25.70 -48.61 -15.39
CA MET A 103 24.74 -48.55 -14.28
C MET A 103 24.92 -47.27 -13.46
N VAL A 104 26.16 -46.86 -13.22
CA VAL A 104 26.46 -45.59 -12.52
C VAL A 104 26.02 -44.38 -13.33
N VAL A 105 26.33 -44.34 -14.64
CA VAL A 105 25.90 -43.23 -15.51
C VAL A 105 24.38 -43.16 -15.62
N ALA A 106 23.70 -44.31 -15.77
CA ALA A 106 22.25 -44.40 -15.82
C ALA A 106 21.59 -44.01 -14.49
N MET A 107 22.21 -44.32 -13.35
CA MET A 107 21.73 -43.87 -12.04
C MET A 107 21.82 -42.34 -11.91
N LEU A 108 22.95 -41.75 -12.31
CA LEU A 108 23.13 -40.30 -12.28
C LEU A 108 22.14 -39.60 -13.22
N MET A 109 22.01 -40.08 -14.47
CA MET A 109 21.07 -39.51 -15.45
C MET A 109 19.61 -39.75 -15.08
N GLY A 110 19.28 -40.92 -14.54
CA GLY A 110 17.93 -41.25 -14.08
C GLY A 110 17.46 -40.32 -12.98
N ILE A 111 18.31 -40.02 -11.99
CA ILE A 111 18.00 -39.08 -10.90
C ILE A 111 17.86 -37.64 -11.43
N THR A 112 18.73 -37.21 -12.34
CA THR A 112 18.69 -35.83 -12.86
C THR A 112 17.51 -35.60 -13.78
N ILE A 113 17.11 -36.59 -14.59
CA ILE A 113 15.94 -36.52 -15.47
C ILE A 113 14.64 -36.69 -14.67
N SER A 114 14.63 -37.53 -13.62
CA SER A 114 13.43 -37.73 -12.81
C SER A 114 12.96 -36.47 -12.11
N HIS A 115 13.90 -35.60 -11.70
CA HIS A 115 13.58 -34.41 -10.92
C HIS A 115 12.63 -33.41 -11.62
N PRO A 116 12.97 -32.84 -12.80
CA PRO A 116 12.05 -31.97 -13.53
C PRO A 116 10.76 -32.69 -13.93
N LEU A 117 10.81 -34.00 -14.21
CA LEU A 117 9.60 -34.74 -14.58
C LEU A 117 8.67 -34.97 -13.38
N THR A 118 9.20 -35.14 -12.17
CA THR A 118 8.37 -35.20 -10.96
C THR A 118 7.72 -33.87 -10.64
N LEU A 119 8.42 -32.76 -10.89
CA LEU A 119 7.83 -31.43 -10.78
C LEU A 119 6.69 -31.24 -11.79
N LEU A 120 6.88 -31.70 -13.03
CA LEU A 120 5.82 -31.70 -14.05
C LEU A 120 4.62 -32.58 -13.66
N LEU A 121 4.86 -33.75 -13.07
CA LEU A 121 3.80 -34.67 -12.64
C LEU A 121 2.97 -34.09 -11.49
N PHE A 122 3.61 -33.38 -10.57
CA PHE A 122 2.99 -32.79 -9.37
C PHE A 122 2.81 -31.28 -9.47
N GLN A 123 2.76 -30.71 -10.68
CA GLN A 123 2.75 -29.26 -10.89
C GLN A 123 1.62 -28.57 -10.11
N ASP A 124 0.41 -29.14 -10.12
CA ASP A 124 -0.74 -28.58 -9.41
C ASP A 124 -0.55 -28.63 -7.89
N THR A 125 -0.01 -29.73 -7.36
CA THR A 125 0.26 -29.88 -5.92
C THR A 125 1.38 -28.93 -5.46
N VAL A 126 2.44 -28.81 -6.25
CA VAL A 126 3.54 -27.87 -5.98
C VAL A 126 3.05 -26.43 -6.01
N THR A 127 2.22 -26.08 -7.00
CA THR A 127 1.61 -24.75 -7.10
C THR A 127 0.73 -24.47 -5.89
N SER A 128 -0.10 -25.42 -5.45
CA SER A 128 -0.93 -25.29 -4.25
C SER A 128 -0.09 -25.00 -3.00
N VAL A 129 1.03 -25.71 -2.79
CA VAL A 129 1.91 -25.48 -1.64
C VAL A 129 2.54 -24.08 -1.69
N ILE A 130 2.91 -23.60 -2.88
CA ILE A 130 3.45 -22.25 -3.08
C ILE A 130 2.39 -21.19 -2.80
N GLU A 131 1.13 -21.42 -3.20
CA GLU A 131 0.01 -20.55 -2.87
C GLU A 131 -0.29 -20.56 -1.37
N ASP A 132 -0.26 -21.70 -0.69
CA ASP A 132 -0.44 -21.79 0.77
C ASP A 132 0.65 -20.99 1.51
N GLU A 133 1.91 -21.07 1.05
CA GLU A 133 3.01 -20.27 1.59
C GLU A 133 2.82 -18.78 1.33
N ARG A 134 2.33 -18.41 0.15
CA ARG A 134 1.97 -17.03 -0.20
C ARG A 134 0.84 -16.51 0.67
N GLU A 135 -0.19 -17.33 0.94
CA GLU A 135 -1.30 -16.97 1.82
C GLU A 135 -0.83 -16.77 3.26
N SER A 136 0.08 -17.62 3.75
CA SER A 136 0.70 -17.47 5.06
C SER A 136 1.50 -16.16 5.19
N GLU A 137 2.28 -15.80 4.16
CA GLU A 137 3.01 -14.54 4.11
C GLU A 137 2.06 -13.33 4.08
N ILE A 138 1.01 -13.38 3.26
CA ILE A 138 -0.04 -12.35 3.21
C ILE A 138 -0.75 -12.23 4.56
N ALA A 139 -1.03 -13.35 5.23
CA ALA A 139 -1.63 -13.36 6.57
C ALA A 139 -0.71 -12.69 7.60
N GLY A 140 0.61 -12.91 7.52
CA GLY A 140 1.60 -12.21 8.33
C GLY A 140 1.57 -10.69 8.11
N VAL A 141 1.61 -10.24 6.86
CA VAL A 141 1.54 -8.80 6.52
C VAL A 141 0.24 -8.16 7.02
N ARG A 142 -0.89 -8.86 6.88
CA ARG A 142 -2.19 -8.41 7.38
C ARG A 142 -2.24 -8.37 8.90
N ALA A 143 -1.62 -9.32 9.58
CA ALA A 143 -1.53 -9.32 11.04
C ALA A 143 -0.72 -8.11 11.54
N ASP A 144 0.45 -7.86 10.95
CA ASP A 144 1.28 -6.70 11.26
C ASP A 144 0.52 -5.40 11.03
N ALA A 145 -0.12 -5.24 9.86
CA ALA A 145 -0.93 -4.07 9.54
C ALA A 145 -2.11 -3.90 10.53
N THR A 146 -2.75 -4.99 10.94
CA THR A 146 -3.84 -4.96 11.93
C THR A 146 -3.34 -4.45 13.28
N THR A 147 -2.16 -4.90 13.75
CA THR A 147 -1.60 -4.41 15.01
C THR A 147 -1.38 -2.90 15.00
N VAL A 148 -0.78 -2.37 13.93
CA VAL A 148 -0.54 -0.94 13.78
C VAL A 148 -1.87 -0.16 13.66
N LYS A 149 -2.85 -0.68 12.90
CA LYS A 149 -4.19 -0.08 12.82
C LYS A 149 -4.89 -0.04 14.16
N THR A 150 -4.75 -1.07 15.00
CA THR A 150 -5.34 -1.08 16.35
C THR A 150 -4.67 -0.06 17.28
N GLU A 151 -3.35 0.13 17.19
CA GLU A 151 -2.64 1.13 17.99
C GLU A 151 -3.06 2.55 17.59
N VAL A 152 -3.12 2.84 16.28
CA VAL A 152 -3.58 4.15 15.78
C VAL A 152 -5.07 4.35 16.06
N GLY A 153 -5.89 3.30 15.93
CA GLY A 153 -7.30 3.32 16.28
C GLY A 153 -7.54 3.67 17.74
N ALA A 154 -6.76 3.10 18.67
CA ALA A 154 -6.82 3.46 20.08
C ALA A 154 -6.51 4.95 20.30
N LYS A 155 -5.49 5.51 19.62
CA LYS A 155 -5.16 6.95 19.68
C LYS A 155 -6.31 7.82 19.17
N ILE A 156 -6.99 7.40 18.09
CA ILE A 156 -8.16 8.11 17.56
C ILE A 156 -9.30 8.11 18.58
N THR A 157 -9.65 6.96 19.17
CA THR A 157 -10.73 6.89 20.17
C THR A 157 -10.43 7.72 21.41
N ALA A 158 -9.17 7.79 21.84
CA ALA A 158 -8.74 8.67 22.93
C ALA A 158 -8.89 10.15 22.55
N LEU A 159 -8.50 10.54 21.34
CA LEU A 159 -8.66 11.91 20.86
C LEU A 159 -10.14 12.31 20.70
N GLU A 160 -10.98 11.40 20.23
CA GLU A 160 -12.44 11.61 20.12
C GLU A 160 -13.07 11.84 21.49
N ALA A 161 -12.65 11.07 22.50
CA ALA A 161 -13.08 11.25 23.88
C ALA A 161 -12.63 12.61 24.46
N ASP A 162 -11.37 13.01 24.21
CA ASP A 162 -10.84 14.31 24.62
C ASP A 162 -11.62 15.46 23.96
N ILE A 163 -11.93 15.36 22.66
CA ILE A 163 -12.73 16.35 21.94
C ILE A 163 -14.17 16.41 22.50
N ALA A 164 -14.77 15.27 22.82
CA ALA A 164 -16.10 15.22 23.43
C ALA A 164 -16.11 15.88 24.81
N ALA A 165 -15.09 15.66 25.64
CA ALA A 165 -14.93 16.32 26.93
C ALA A 165 -14.78 17.84 26.79
N GLN A 166 -13.96 18.31 25.84
CA GLN A 166 -13.81 19.74 25.58
C GLN A 166 -15.09 20.39 25.06
N ARG A 167 -15.88 19.69 24.23
CA ARG A 167 -17.20 20.17 23.80
C ARG A 167 -18.20 20.25 24.96
N ALA A 168 -18.13 19.33 25.92
CA ALA A 168 -18.94 19.40 27.13
C ALA A 168 -18.55 20.61 28.00
N ASN A 169 -17.25 20.84 28.21
CA ASN A 169 -16.73 22.02 28.92
C ASN A 169 -17.15 23.32 28.22
N TRP A 170 -17.09 23.35 26.88
CA TRP A 170 -17.59 24.46 26.08
C TRP A 170 -19.06 24.74 26.35
N ASN A 171 -19.92 23.70 26.31
CA ASN A 171 -21.36 23.85 26.57
C ASN A 171 -21.66 24.34 28.00
N GLN A 172 -20.88 23.91 29.00
CA GLN A 172 -21.01 24.40 30.38
C GLN A 172 -20.73 25.91 30.51
N THR A 173 -19.90 26.50 29.65
CA THR A 173 -19.67 27.96 29.67
C THR A 173 -20.91 28.77 29.28
N PHE A 174 -21.93 28.15 28.66
CA PHE A 174 -23.19 28.82 28.31
C PHE A 174 -24.24 28.72 29.42
N SER A 175 -24.11 27.73 30.32
CA SER A 175 -24.97 27.59 31.49
C SER A 175 -24.35 28.34 32.68
N ALA A 176 -24.42 29.67 32.66
CA ALA A 176 -24.09 30.46 33.85
C ALA A 176 -25.35 30.61 34.72
N GLU A 177 -25.35 29.96 35.88
CA GLU A 177 -26.29 30.25 36.97
C GLU A 177 -25.82 31.55 37.65
N PHE A 178 -26.59 32.62 37.44
CA PHE A 178 -26.32 33.92 38.03
C PHE A 178 -26.62 33.82 39.53
N LEU A 179 -25.60 33.57 40.36
CA LEU A 179 -25.69 33.71 41.82
C LEU A 179 -25.79 35.19 42.20
N VAL A 180 -26.90 35.83 41.83
CA VAL A 180 -27.32 37.11 42.41
C VAL A 180 -28.83 37.10 42.52
N GLU A 181 -29.33 36.38 43.51
CA GLU A 181 -30.56 36.77 44.21
C GLU A 181 -30.26 36.77 45.69
N ASP A 182 -29.52 37.80 46.13
CA ASP A 182 -29.62 38.22 47.52
C ASP A 182 -30.99 38.91 47.65
N THR A 183 -32.03 38.11 47.89
CA THR A 183 -33.42 38.55 48.11
C THR A 183 -33.59 39.40 49.37
N ALA A 184 -32.49 39.81 50.03
CA ALA A 184 -32.48 40.76 51.14
C ALA A 184 -32.29 42.23 50.71
N ALA A 185 -32.35 42.56 49.41
CA ALA A 185 -32.33 43.95 48.92
C ALA A 185 -33.70 44.42 48.38
N GLY A 186 -34.79 43.78 48.81
CA GLY A 186 -36.12 43.98 48.25
C GLY A 186 -37.24 44.05 49.29
N GLN A 187 -37.11 44.93 50.29
CA GLN A 187 -38.24 45.60 50.98
C GLN A 187 -37.69 46.47 52.11
N LEU A 188 -37.35 47.70 51.79
CA LEU A 188 -37.40 48.79 52.76
C LEU A 188 -38.32 49.83 52.14
N ASP A 189 -39.52 49.91 52.70
CA ASP A 189 -40.57 50.86 52.35
C ASP A 189 -39.98 52.28 52.20
N PRO A 190 -40.22 53.01 51.09
CA PRO A 190 -39.61 54.32 50.87
C PRO A 190 -40.11 55.45 51.77
N THR A 191 -40.98 55.19 52.75
CA THR A 191 -41.68 56.20 53.57
C THR A 191 -41.46 56.07 55.08
N ALA A 192 -40.53 55.21 55.53
CA ALA A 192 -40.41 54.88 56.94
C ALA A 192 -39.72 55.94 57.83
N ASP A 193 -39.04 56.96 57.28
CA ASP A 193 -38.45 58.04 58.08
C ASP A 193 -38.72 59.41 57.44
N LEU A 194 -39.91 59.93 57.69
CA LEU A 194 -40.13 61.38 57.73
C LEU A 194 -39.89 61.81 59.18
N ASP A 195 -38.75 62.45 59.41
CA ASP A 195 -38.20 62.94 60.68
C ASP A 195 -39.27 63.28 61.75
N PRO A 196 -39.47 62.44 62.78
CA PRO A 196 -40.18 62.84 64.00
C PRO A 196 -39.51 64.06 64.68
N GLU A 197 -38.22 64.30 64.39
CA GLU A 197 -37.45 65.45 64.88
C GLU A 197 -37.94 66.78 64.27
N THR A 198 -38.18 66.84 62.96
CA THR A 198 -38.65 68.08 62.30
C THR A 198 -40.08 68.45 62.72
N LYS A 199 -40.90 67.44 63.04
CA LYS A 199 -42.24 67.64 63.59
C LYS A 199 -42.18 68.18 65.03
N ALA A 200 -41.28 67.65 65.86
CA ALA A 200 -41.06 68.15 67.21
C ALA A 200 -40.53 69.60 67.21
N GLU A 201 -39.61 69.94 66.29
CA GLU A 201 -39.13 71.32 66.11
C GLU A 201 -40.20 72.29 65.60
N MET A 202 -41.14 71.82 64.77
CA MET A 202 -42.28 72.61 64.33
C MET A 202 -43.24 72.86 65.50
N GLU A 203 -43.55 71.84 66.30
CA GLU A 203 -44.44 71.95 67.45
C GLU A 203 -43.87 72.88 68.55
N THR A 204 -42.56 72.89 68.79
CA THR A 204 -41.93 73.81 69.74
C THR A 204 -41.99 75.26 69.27
N LYS A 205 -41.64 75.54 68.02
CA LYS A 205 -41.75 76.90 67.46
C LYS A 205 -43.19 77.38 67.34
N MET A 206 -44.11 76.46 67.05
CA MET A 206 -45.56 76.73 67.07
C MET A 206 -46.02 77.15 68.46
N ALA A 207 -45.61 76.41 69.50
CA ALA A 207 -45.94 76.73 70.88
C ALA A 207 -45.38 78.09 71.33
N GLU A 208 -44.14 78.42 70.97
CA GLU A 208 -43.50 79.71 71.30
C GLU A 208 -44.20 80.90 70.63
N ALA A 209 -44.58 80.78 69.36
CA ALA A 209 -45.23 81.86 68.61
C ALA A 209 -46.68 82.13 69.07
N ILE A 210 -47.39 81.10 69.55
CA ILE A 210 -48.80 81.17 69.94
C ILE A 210 -48.98 81.55 71.42
N ALA A 211 -48.00 81.25 72.28
CA ALA A 211 -48.05 81.56 73.72
C ALA A 211 -48.49 83.00 74.07
N PRO A 212 -47.97 84.08 73.44
CA PRO A 212 -48.41 85.45 73.76
C PRO A 212 -49.84 85.75 73.30
N ILE A 213 -50.32 85.11 72.22
CA ILE A 213 -51.68 85.30 71.70
C ILE A 213 -52.69 84.56 72.59
N VAL A 214 -52.37 83.34 73.01
CA VAL A 214 -53.20 82.57 73.96
C VAL A 214 -53.33 83.28 75.30
N ALA A 215 -52.24 83.82 75.84
CA ALA A 215 -52.29 84.58 77.09
C ALA A 215 -53.21 85.82 77.01
N LYS A 216 -53.20 86.52 75.86
CA LYS A 216 -54.12 87.65 75.60
C LYS A 216 -55.57 87.18 75.44
N LEU A 217 -55.79 86.04 74.80
CA LEU A 217 -57.12 85.44 74.64
C LEU A 217 -57.70 85.03 76.00
N ASP A 218 -56.91 84.40 76.85
CA ASP A 218 -57.32 83.97 78.19
C ASP A 218 -57.63 85.18 79.09
N ALA A 219 -56.83 86.24 79.01
CA ALA A 219 -57.10 87.50 79.71
C ALA A 219 -58.42 88.16 79.23
N ALA A 220 -58.65 88.21 77.91
CA ALA A 220 -59.88 88.74 77.34
C ALA A 220 -61.11 87.87 77.69
N ASN A 221 -60.97 86.55 77.75
CA ASN A 221 -62.01 85.62 78.18
C ASN A 221 -62.39 85.83 79.65
N ASN A 222 -61.41 86.01 80.52
CA ASN A 222 -61.65 86.31 81.93
C ASN A 222 -62.39 87.64 82.12
N GLN A 223 -61.97 88.69 81.40
CA GLN A 223 -62.65 89.99 81.41
C GLN A 223 -64.09 89.89 80.87
N PHE A 224 -64.30 89.13 79.79
CA PHE A 224 -65.63 88.89 79.24
C PHE A 224 -66.54 88.16 80.23
N ALA A 225 -66.01 87.15 80.93
CA ALA A 225 -66.75 86.42 81.96
C ALA A 225 -67.13 87.32 83.15
N THR A 226 -66.22 88.19 83.61
CA THR A 226 -66.51 89.13 84.72
C THR A 226 -67.56 90.17 84.34
N GLU A 227 -67.47 90.75 83.15
CA GLU A 227 -68.44 91.75 82.68
C GLU A 227 -69.81 91.13 82.39
N THR A 228 -69.84 89.88 81.90
CA THR A 228 -71.09 89.12 81.73
C THR A 228 -71.78 88.87 83.06
N ALA A 229 -71.03 88.51 84.10
CA ALA A 229 -71.58 88.31 85.45
C ALA A 229 -72.12 89.62 86.05
N SER A 230 -71.39 90.73 85.86
CA SER A 230 -71.83 92.07 86.25
C SER A 230 -73.10 92.47 85.52
N TYR A 231 -73.17 92.24 84.20
CA TYR A 231 -74.35 92.51 83.38
C TYR A 231 -75.58 91.72 83.86
N GLN A 232 -75.43 90.41 84.12
CA GLN A 232 -76.52 89.56 84.61
C GLN A 232 -77.05 90.03 85.97
N LYS A 233 -76.17 90.43 86.89
CA LYS A 233 -76.57 90.98 88.19
C LYS A 233 -77.34 92.29 88.02
N LEU A 234 -76.84 93.18 87.16
CA LEU A 234 -77.46 94.48 86.87
C LEU A 234 -78.83 94.32 86.21
N GLN A 235 -78.98 93.34 85.33
CA GLN A 235 -80.24 92.98 84.70
C GLN A 235 -81.26 92.42 85.71
N GLY A 236 -80.82 91.58 86.66
CA GLY A 236 -81.66 91.12 87.77
C GLY A 236 -82.11 92.26 88.69
N GLU A 237 -81.25 93.24 88.97
CA GLU A 237 -81.60 94.44 89.74
C GLU A 237 -82.58 95.34 88.96
N LEU A 238 -82.38 95.53 87.65
CA LEU A 238 -83.31 96.25 86.78
C LEU A 238 -84.70 95.63 86.80
N ASP A 239 -84.80 94.31 86.64
CA ASP A 239 -86.08 93.60 86.66
C ASP A 239 -86.78 93.73 88.02
N HIS A 240 -86.03 93.70 89.13
CA HIS A 240 -86.57 93.90 90.47
C HIS A 240 -87.14 95.31 90.64
N TRP A 241 -86.38 96.34 90.28
CA TRP A 241 -86.81 97.73 90.41
C TRP A 241 -87.87 98.12 89.39
N GLN A 242 -87.91 97.52 88.20
CA GLN A 242 -88.99 97.68 87.24
C GLN A 242 -90.31 97.14 87.80
N LYS A 243 -90.28 95.95 88.43
CA LYS A 243 -91.46 95.38 89.10
C LYS A 243 -91.94 96.24 90.27
N GLU A 244 -91.03 96.76 91.09
CA GLU A 244 -91.39 97.66 92.19
C GLU A 244 -91.91 99.02 91.70
N PHE A 245 -91.34 99.56 90.62
CA PHE A 245 -91.85 100.76 89.95
C PHE A 245 -93.26 100.54 89.40
N GLU A 246 -93.51 99.44 88.69
CA GLU A 246 -94.83 99.08 88.16
C GLU A 246 -95.86 98.86 89.28
N ARG A 247 -95.46 98.25 90.40
CA ARG A 247 -96.32 98.06 91.58
C ARG A 247 -96.72 99.37 92.25
N GLU A 248 -95.80 100.33 92.37
CA GLU A 248 -96.09 101.67 92.92
C GLU A 248 -96.95 102.50 91.96
N VAL A 249 -96.67 102.45 90.65
CA VAL A 249 -97.48 103.15 89.63
C VAL A 249 -98.93 102.62 89.59
N ASN A 250 -99.11 101.32 89.82
CA ASN A 250 -100.43 100.67 89.87
C ASN A 250 -101.16 100.81 91.23
N GLY A 251 -100.64 101.59 92.18
CA GLY A 251 -101.36 102.05 93.38
C GLY A 251 -101.58 101.02 94.50
N GLN A 252 -100.91 99.87 94.47
CA GLN A 252 -101.17 98.75 95.40
C GLN A 252 -100.61 98.91 96.82
N ARG A 253 -99.82 99.95 97.12
CA ARG A 253 -99.21 100.17 98.45
C ARG A 253 -99.34 101.57 99.02
N SER A 254 -99.30 102.61 98.19
CA SER A 254 -99.39 104.01 98.62
C SER A 254 -100.78 104.64 98.42
N GLY A 255 -101.74 103.88 97.88
CA GLY A 255 -103.15 104.30 97.77
C GLY A 255 -103.43 105.40 96.75
N ILE A 256 -102.42 105.84 95.98
CA ILE A 256 -102.56 106.84 94.92
C ILE A 256 -102.15 106.19 93.59
N VAL A 257 -103.05 106.23 92.62
CA VAL A 257 -102.79 105.77 91.25
C VAL A 257 -102.15 106.94 90.48
N GLY A 258 -100.93 106.76 89.99
CA GLY A 258 -100.16 107.78 89.28
C GLY A 258 -98.76 108.03 89.86
N LEU A 259 -97.98 108.89 89.20
CA LEU A 259 -96.59 109.19 89.56
C LEU A 259 -96.51 109.97 90.89
N GLY A 260 -96.59 109.25 92.01
CA GLY A 260 -96.30 109.78 93.33
C GLY A 260 -94.79 110.07 93.52
N PRO A 261 -94.40 110.81 94.57
CA PRO A 261 -93.00 111.21 94.80
C PRO A 261 -92.02 110.04 94.83
N ARG A 262 -92.45 108.88 95.35
CA ARG A 262 -91.64 107.66 95.44
C ARG A 262 -91.48 106.93 94.10
N ALA A 263 -92.47 106.99 93.22
CA ALA A 263 -92.34 106.41 91.88
C ALA A 263 -91.30 107.21 91.06
N ARG A 264 -91.32 108.54 91.17
CA ARG A 264 -90.27 109.40 90.58
C ARG A 264 -88.88 109.09 91.14
N SER A 265 -88.73 108.91 92.45
CA SER A 265 -87.42 108.54 93.01
C SER A 265 -86.95 107.15 92.56
N ILE A 266 -87.84 106.17 92.39
CA ILE A 266 -87.45 104.85 91.85
C ILE A 266 -87.04 104.98 90.37
N HIS A 267 -87.76 105.76 89.57
CA HIS A 267 -87.40 106.02 88.18
C HIS A 267 -86.05 106.72 88.06
N ASP A 268 -85.90 107.86 88.75
CA ASP A 268 -84.77 108.77 88.58
C ASP A 268 -83.53 108.35 89.38
N ASP A 269 -83.67 107.73 90.57
CA ASP A 269 -82.52 107.30 91.39
C ASP A 269 -82.13 105.83 91.19
N GLN A 270 -83.03 104.96 90.69
CA GLN A 270 -82.76 103.51 90.63
C GLN A 270 -82.76 102.91 89.21
N LEU A 271 -83.61 103.38 88.28
CA LEU A 271 -83.74 102.79 86.95
C LEU A 271 -82.87 103.46 85.88
N THR A 272 -82.73 104.78 85.90
CA THR A 272 -81.97 105.57 84.91
C THR A 272 -80.49 105.14 84.86
N TRP A 273 -79.77 105.22 85.97
CA TRP A 273 -78.35 104.90 86.01
C TRP A 273 -78.08 103.42 85.70
N ARG A 274 -78.96 102.51 86.13
CA ARG A 274 -78.82 101.07 85.85
C ARG A 274 -79.03 100.75 84.37
N ARG A 275 -79.93 101.46 83.68
CA ARG A 275 -80.11 101.33 82.21
C ARG A 275 -78.90 101.85 81.46
N GLU A 276 -78.34 102.98 81.89
CA GLU A 276 -77.10 103.54 81.32
C GLU A 276 -75.89 102.63 81.57
N GLU A 277 -75.76 102.07 82.77
CA GLU A 277 -74.69 101.14 83.11
C GLU A 277 -74.82 99.80 82.36
N ALA A 278 -76.03 99.25 82.22
CA ALA A 278 -76.28 98.07 81.40
C ALA A 278 -75.90 98.31 79.93
N LYS A 279 -76.20 99.51 79.40
CA LYS A 279 -75.78 99.88 78.04
C LYS A 279 -74.26 99.95 77.91
N ARG A 280 -73.56 100.54 78.88
CA ARG A 280 -72.09 100.61 78.90
C ARG A 280 -71.47 99.21 78.95
N ILE A 281 -71.93 98.33 79.85
CA ILE A 281 -71.42 96.95 79.93
C ILE A 281 -71.73 96.18 78.64
N GLY A 282 -72.90 96.43 78.02
CA GLY A 282 -73.24 95.86 76.71
C GLY A 282 -72.27 96.28 75.59
N GLU A 283 -71.88 97.55 75.55
CA GLU A 283 -70.87 98.07 74.60
C GLU A 283 -69.47 97.47 74.88
N VAL A 284 -69.09 97.31 76.16
CA VAL A 284 -67.83 96.65 76.57
C VAL A 284 -67.81 95.17 76.16
N LEU A 285 -68.92 94.44 76.33
CA LEU A 285 -69.02 93.04 75.91
C LEU A 285 -68.91 92.89 74.38
N ALA A 286 -69.49 93.81 73.61
CA ALA A 286 -69.35 93.82 72.15
C ALA A 286 -67.89 94.04 71.72
N PHE A 287 -67.18 94.98 72.37
CA PHE A 287 -65.76 95.21 72.13
C PHE A 287 -64.90 93.98 72.48
N LEU A 288 -65.13 93.36 73.65
CA LEU A 288 -64.42 92.15 74.06
C LEU A 288 -64.68 90.96 73.13
N THR A 289 -65.90 90.84 72.59
CA THR A 289 -66.24 89.81 71.59
C THR A 289 -65.45 90.01 70.30
N GLN A 290 -65.35 91.26 69.82
CA GLN A 290 -64.57 91.57 68.62
C GLN A 290 -63.06 91.34 68.85
N GLN A 291 -62.55 91.70 70.03
CA GLN A 291 -61.17 91.42 70.40
C GLN A 291 -60.86 89.91 70.45
N GLN A 292 -61.80 89.08 70.93
CA GLN A 292 -61.66 87.61 70.91
C GLN A 292 -61.61 87.06 69.48
N THR A 293 -62.47 87.54 68.58
CA THR A 293 -62.48 87.09 67.19
C THR A 293 -61.18 87.46 66.47
N ASP A 294 -60.66 88.67 66.70
CA ASP A 294 -59.43 89.14 66.08
C ASP A 294 -58.22 88.31 66.55
N LEU A 295 -58.08 88.09 67.87
CA LEU A 295 -57.02 87.26 68.45
C LEU A 295 -57.11 85.78 68.00
N ALA A 296 -58.32 85.24 67.83
CA ALA A 296 -58.51 83.89 67.31
C ALA A 296 -58.09 83.76 65.84
N THR A 297 -58.36 84.78 65.02
CA THR A 297 -57.90 84.79 63.62
C THR A 297 -56.39 84.95 63.50
N GLU A 298 -55.76 85.78 64.34
CA GLU A 298 -54.31 85.96 64.39
C GLU A 298 -53.58 84.67 64.78
N LYS A 299 -54.13 83.94 65.77
CA LYS A 299 -53.63 82.61 66.16
C LYS A 299 -53.64 81.64 64.98
N LYS A 300 -54.79 81.49 64.30
CA LYS A 300 -54.95 80.55 63.19
C LYS A 300 -54.08 80.92 61.96
N ALA A 301 -53.90 82.21 61.70
CA ALA A 301 -53.02 82.70 60.65
C ALA A 301 -51.55 82.38 60.95
N THR A 302 -51.13 82.52 62.22
CA THR A 302 -49.77 82.18 62.67
C THR A 302 -49.52 80.67 62.58
N GLU A 303 -50.50 79.85 62.97
CA GLU A 303 -50.45 78.39 62.82
C GLU A 303 -50.26 77.98 61.35
N SER A 304 -51.08 78.53 60.46
CA SER A 304 -51.05 78.16 59.04
C SER A 304 -49.70 78.53 58.39
N ARG A 305 -49.16 79.73 58.69
CA ARG A 305 -47.88 80.19 58.16
C ARG A 305 -46.71 79.28 58.56
N ILE A 306 -46.64 78.87 59.83
CA ILE A 306 -45.58 77.98 60.32
C ILE A 306 -45.71 76.60 59.67
N THR A 307 -46.93 76.06 59.51
CA THR A 307 -47.10 74.77 58.83
C THR A 307 -46.67 74.81 57.36
N GLU A 308 -46.94 75.90 56.65
CA GLU A 308 -46.56 76.04 55.24
C GLU A 308 -45.04 76.13 55.04
N GLU A 309 -44.33 76.88 55.89
CA GLU A 309 -42.85 76.97 55.84
C GLU A 309 -42.18 75.61 56.07
N TYR A 310 -42.68 74.82 57.03
CA TYR A 310 -42.13 73.49 57.33
C TYR A 310 -42.48 72.43 56.27
N LEU A 311 -43.67 72.52 55.66
CA LEU A 311 -44.03 71.67 54.51
C LEU A 311 -43.14 71.95 53.30
N ALA A 312 -42.78 73.21 53.05
CA ALA A 312 -41.86 73.58 51.97
C ALA A 312 -40.44 73.02 52.19
N ILE A 313 -39.92 73.10 53.42
CA ILE A 313 -38.61 72.53 53.78
C ILE A 313 -38.62 71.00 53.66
N GLY A 314 -39.72 70.34 54.08
CA GLY A 314 -39.89 68.90 53.93
C GLY A 314 -39.92 68.45 52.47
N ALA A 315 -40.61 69.21 51.59
CA ALA A 315 -40.66 68.94 50.16
C ALA A 315 -39.28 69.08 49.49
N GLU A 316 -38.50 70.11 49.83
CA GLU A 316 -37.15 70.29 49.28
C GLU A 316 -36.20 69.15 49.69
N LYS A 317 -36.23 68.72 50.96
CA LYS A 317 -35.45 67.57 51.44
C LYS A 317 -35.86 66.27 50.74
N ALA A 318 -37.16 66.05 50.53
CA ALA A 318 -37.67 64.87 49.83
C ALA A 318 -37.19 64.80 48.37
N GLU A 319 -37.19 65.94 47.66
CA GLU A 319 -36.67 66.01 46.29
C GLU A 319 -35.14 65.77 46.24
N ARG A 320 -34.37 66.28 47.21
CA ARG A 320 -32.93 65.98 47.30
C ARG A 320 -32.66 64.49 47.55
N LEU A 321 -33.37 63.87 48.49
CA LEU A 321 -33.26 62.43 48.77
C LEU A 321 -33.65 61.58 47.56
N LYS A 322 -34.68 62.00 46.81
CA LYS A 322 -35.09 61.35 45.57
C LYS A 322 -34.00 61.44 44.50
N ALA A 323 -33.40 62.62 44.31
CA ALA A 323 -32.28 62.81 43.38
C ALA A 323 -31.04 61.97 43.77
N GLU A 324 -30.72 61.86 45.06
CA GLU A 324 -29.64 60.99 45.54
C GLU A 324 -29.96 59.50 45.31
N ARG A 325 -31.19 59.06 45.59
CA ARG A 325 -31.64 57.69 45.30
C ARG A 325 -31.57 57.37 43.81
N GLU A 326 -31.97 58.29 42.94
CA GLU A 326 -31.87 58.13 41.48
C GLU A 326 -30.42 58.04 41.01
N ARG A 327 -29.52 58.86 41.57
CA ARG A 327 -28.08 58.80 41.29
C ARG A 327 -27.47 57.47 41.74
N ILE A 328 -27.80 57.01 42.95
CA ILE A 328 -27.35 55.70 43.48
C ILE A 328 -27.90 54.55 42.61
N ALA A 329 -29.16 54.61 42.20
CA ALA A 329 -29.75 53.62 41.30
C ALA A 329 -29.07 53.62 39.92
N GLY A 330 -28.74 54.80 39.39
CA GLY A 330 -27.97 54.94 38.14
C GLY A 330 -26.57 54.33 38.25
N LEU A 331 -25.84 54.66 39.31
CA LEU A 331 -24.52 54.09 39.59
C LEU A 331 -24.58 52.56 39.78
N LYS A 332 -25.60 52.05 40.49
CA LYS A 332 -25.80 50.61 40.68
C LYS A 332 -26.03 49.89 39.35
N ARG A 333 -26.84 50.47 38.45
CA ARG A 333 -27.03 49.92 37.09
C ARG A 333 -25.75 49.94 36.28
N GLN A 334 -24.96 51.01 36.37
CA GLN A 334 -23.68 51.12 35.66
C GLN A 334 -22.67 50.07 36.15
N VAL A 335 -22.53 49.90 37.47
CA VAL A 335 -21.66 48.87 38.06
C VAL A 335 -22.13 47.46 37.66
N GLN A 336 -23.45 47.20 37.70
CA GLN A 336 -24.01 45.92 37.25
C GLN A 336 -23.73 45.67 35.76
N GLN A 337 -23.82 46.70 34.93
CA GLN A 337 -23.56 46.60 33.49
C GLN A 337 -22.06 46.37 33.20
N GLU A 338 -21.15 47.04 33.92
CA GLU A 338 -19.71 46.81 33.80
C GLU A 338 -19.30 45.42 34.31
N GLN A 339 -19.88 44.95 35.42
CA GLN A 339 -19.65 43.59 35.92
C GLN A 339 -20.16 42.55 34.92
N ALA A 340 -21.34 42.77 34.33
CA ALA A 340 -21.88 41.90 33.29
C ALA A 340 -21.00 41.88 32.04
N SER A 341 -20.51 43.03 31.58
CA SER A 341 -19.62 43.08 30.40
C SER A 341 -18.28 42.39 30.68
N GLN A 342 -17.66 42.63 31.84
CA GLN A 342 -16.41 41.95 32.22
C GLN A 342 -16.58 40.44 32.32
N PHE A 343 -17.70 39.97 32.87
CA PHE A 343 -18.02 38.54 32.93
C PHE A 343 -18.18 37.93 31.53
N VAL A 344 -18.90 38.62 30.62
CA VAL A 344 -19.08 38.18 29.23
C VAL A 344 -17.73 38.12 28.51
N ASP A 345 -16.86 39.11 28.69
CA ASP A 345 -15.53 39.14 28.08
C ASP A 345 -14.63 38.00 28.58
N GLN A 346 -14.63 37.74 29.90
CA GLN A 346 -13.90 36.60 30.48
C GLN A 346 -14.42 35.27 29.93
N GLN A 347 -15.74 35.09 29.88
CA GLN A 347 -16.35 33.88 29.31
C GLN A 347 -16.01 33.72 27.82
N ASN A 348 -16.03 34.80 27.05
CA ASN A 348 -15.66 34.78 25.63
C ASN A 348 -14.18 34.44 25.41
N ALA A 349 -13.28 34.89 26.28
CA ALA A 349 -11.85 34.53 26.24
C ALA A 349 -11.63 33.04 26.56
N ILE A 350 -12.31 32.52 27.59
CA ILE A 350 -12.29 31.08 27.94
C ILE A 350 -12.80 30.26 26.76
N ARG A 351 -13.95 30.65 26.20
CA ARG A 351 -14.50 30.04 24.98
C ARG A 351 -13.45 30.05 23.88
N SER A 352 -12.94 31.20 23.45
CA SER A 352 -11.93 31.28 22.39
C SER A 352 -10.73 30.33 22.61
N THR A 353 -10.30 30.15 23.86
CA THR A 353 -9.22 29.21 24.21
C THR A 353 -9.63 27.75 24.01
N ILE A 354 -10.83 27.37 24.48
CA ILE A 354 -11.37 26.02 24.29
C ILE A 354 -11.60 25.72 22.80
N ALA A 355 -12.09 26.68 22.00
CA ALA A 355 -12.25 26.52 20.55
C ALA A 355 -10.91 26.19 19.88
N SER A 356 -9.85 26.95 20.18
CA SER A 356 -8.50 26.70 19.64
C SER A 356 -7.96 25.31 20.02
N GLN A 357 -8.22 24.86 21.25
CA GLN A 357 -7.86 23.50 21.69
C GLN A 357 -8.62 22.41 20.92
N ILE A 358 -9.93 22.60 20.70
CA ILE A 358 -10.76 21.69 19.90
C ILE A 358 -10.24 21.64 18.46
N ASP A 359 -9.95 22.78 17.84
CA ASP A 359 -9.46 22.86 16.47
C ASP A 359 -8.11 22.15 16.32
N THR A 360 -7.20 22.34 17.29
CA THR A 360 -5.90 21.64 17.31
C THR A 360 -6.08 20.12 17.37
N ARG A 361 -6.98 19.63 18.23
CA ARG A 361 -7.26 18.19 18.34
C ARG A 361 -7.99 17.64 17.11
N LEU A 362 -8.88 18.41 16.49
CA LEU A 362 -9.54 18.02 15.24
C LEU A 362 -8.52 17.89 14.09
N ALA A 363 -7.53 18.77 14.03
CA ALA A 363 -6.45 18.67 13.04
C ALA A 363 -5.61 17.39 13.25
N GLU A 364 -5.28 17.07 14.50
CA GLU A 364 -4.55 15.85 14.85
C GLU A 364 -5.38 14.58 14.56
N LEU A 365 -6.69 14.59 14.84
CA LEU A 365 -7.60 13.50 14.49
C LEU A 365 -7.61 13.27 12.96
N THR A 366 -7.73 14.34 12.18
CA THR A 366 -7.71 14.27 10.70
C THR A 366 -6.39 13.70 10.20
N ARG A 367 -5.27 14.07 10.83
CA ARG A 367 -3.94 13.53 10.53
C ARG A 367 -3.87 12.02 10.78
N LEU A 368 -4.33 11.55 11.94
CA LEU A 368 -4.35 10.12 12.29
C LEU A 368 -5.28 9.30 11.39
N GLN A 369 -6.45 9.84 11.03
CA GLN A 369 -7.35 9.21 10.05
C GLN A 369 -6.68 9.08 8.68
N GLY A 370 -5.93 10.11 8.25
CA GLY A 370 -5.12 10.06 7.04
C GLY A 370 -4.00 9.01 7.10
N GLU A 371 -3.36 8.81 8.25
CA GLU A 371 -2.37 7.75 8.46
C GLU A 371 -2.98 6.34 8.32
N ILE A 372 -4.18 6.10 8.85
CA ILE A 372 -4.87 4.81 8.67
C ILE A 372 -5.20 4.57 7.19
N ALA A 373 -5.66 5.59 6.47
CA ALA A 373 -5.95 5.48 5.05
C ALA A 373 -4.70 5.12 4.24
N LYS A 374 -3.55 5.77 4.53
CA LYS A 374 -2.26 5.44 3.92
C LYS A 374 -1.78 4.04 4.28
N LEU A 375 -1.91 3.64 5.54
CA LEU A 375 -1.53 2.30 5.97
C LEU A 375 -2.38 1.22 5.28
N ALA A 376 -3.65 1.51 5.00
CA ALA A 376 -4.52 0.61 4.24
C ALA A 376 -4.10 0.50 2.76
N THR A 377 -3.68 1.61 2.14
CA THR A 377 -3.13 1.55 0.76
C THR A 377 -1.80 0.83 0.72
N ASP A 378 -0.89 1.10 1.67
CA ASP A 378 0.43 0.46 1.76
C ASP A 378 0.29 -1.05 2.00
N GLU A 379 -0.66 -1.46 2.84
CA GLU A 379 -1.00 -2.88 3.03
C GLU A 379 -1.45 -3.52 1.72
N GLN A 380 -2.37 -2.88 0.99
CA GLN A 380 -2.89 -3.40 -0.26
C GLN A 380 -1.77 -3.50 -1.32
N ASP A 381 -0.93 -2.47 -1.44
CA ASP A 381 0.20 -2.45 -2.37
C ASP A 381 1.22 -3.56 -2.05
N ARG A 382 1.52 -3.79 -0.75
CA ARG A 382 2.39 -4.89 -0.33
C ARG A 382 1.78 -6.26 -0.64
N VAL A 383 0.48 -6.44 -0.38
CA VAL A 383 -0.22 -7.69 -0.68
C VAL A 383 -0.27 -7.95 -2.19
N ASP A 384 -0.53 -6.91 -2.99
CA ASP A 384 -0.59 -7.03 -4.43
C ASP A 384 0.80 -7.28 -5.04
N ALA A 385 1.86 -6.70 -4.46
CA ALA A 385 3.25 -7.03 -4.82
C ALA A 385 3.59 -8.51 -4.57
N ILE A 386 3.19 -9.07 -3.41
CA ILE A 386 3.40 -10.49 -3.07
C ILE A 386 2.62 -11.41 -4.02
N LYS A 387 1.41 -11.04 -4.42
CA LYS A 387 0.61 -11.80 -5.39
C LYS A 387 1.17 -11.72 -6.81
N ALA A 388 1.71 -10.57 -7.20
CA ALA A 388 2.26 -10.35 -8.53
C ALA A 388 3.61 -11.06 -8.75
N GLU A 389 4.32 -11.43 -7.68
CA GLU A 389 5.61 -12.12 -7.75
C GLU A 389 5.47 -13.52 -8.38
N PRO A 390 6.04 -13.76 -9.58
CA PRO A 390 5.95 -15.06 -10.24
C PRO A 390 6.93 -16.06 -9.60
N ARG A 391 6.42 -16.91 -8.70
CA ARG A 391 7.17 -17.98 -8.03
C ARG A 391 7.33 -19.23 -8.90
N ARG A 392 7.78 -19.05 -10.15
CA ARG A 392 7.93 -20.14 -11.14
C ARG A 392 9.33 -20.74 -11.17
N ASP A 393 10.28 -20.18 -10.42
CA ASP A 393 11.66 -20.64 -10.38
C ASP A 393 11.76 -22.11 -9.94
N ILE A 394 12.71 -22.83 -10.55
CA ILE A 394 12.93 -24.24 -10.26
C ILE A 394 13.28 -24.44 -8.78
N LEU A 395 14.05 -23.54 -8.17
CA LEU A 395 14.42 -23.63 -6.75
C LEU A 395 13.21 -23.51 -5.82
N THR A 396 12.26 -22.62 -6.13
CA THR A 396 11.03 -22.50 -5.35
C THR A 396 10.17 -23.75 -5.50
N GLN A 397 10.08 -24.31 -6.72
CA GLN A 397 9.37 -25.55 -6.97
C GLN A 397 10.03 -26.76 -6.29
N THR A 398 11.37 -26.85 -6.29
CA THR A 398 12.09 -27.94 -5.62
C THR A 398 11.92 -27.87 -4.10
N LEU A 399 11.94 -26.65 -3.53
CA LEU A 399 11.73 -26.42 -2.11
C LEU A 399 10.30 -26.74 -1.68
N ALA A 400 9.31 -26.35 -2.48
CA ALA A 400 7.92 -26.74 -2.28
C ALA A 400 7.72 -28.26 -2.36
N LEU A 401 8.36 -28.93 -3.34
CA LEU A 401 8.35 -30.39 -3.42
C LEU A 401 9.02 -31.05 -2.20
N HIS A 402 10.12 -30.47 -1.71
CA HIS A 402 10.79 -30.97 -0.51
C HIS A 402 9.93 -30.82 0.74
N LYS A 403 9.29 -29.66 0.93
CA LYS A 403 8.30 -29.46 2.00
C LYS A 403 7.15 -30.45 1.91
N LEU A 404 6.69 -30.76 0.70
CA LEU A 404 5.67 -31.79 0.48
C LEU A 404 6.15 -33.17 0.98
N PHE A 405 7.43 -33.51 0.78
CA PHE A 405 8.00 -34.76 1.31
C PHE A 405 8.11 -34.74 2.85
N GLU A 406 8.46 -33.61 3.45
CA GLU A 406 8.61 -33.46 4.91
C GLU A 406 7.28 -33.41 5.67
N ALA A 407 6.21 -32.89 5.05
CA ALA A 407 4.91 -32.65 5.68
C ALA A 407 4.24 -33.92 6.26
N GLY A 408 4.75 -35.13 5.98
CA GLY A 408 4.45 -36.35 6.71
C GLY A 408 3.02 -36.90 6.57
N GLN A 409 2.10 -36.15 5.96
CA GLN A 409 0.78 -36.62 5.54
C GLN A 409 0.91 -37.70 4.47
N ASP A 410 -0.12 -38.55 4.30
CA ASP A 410 -0.09 -39.68 3.36
C ASP A 410 0.30 -39.26 1.92
N GLY A 411 -0.03 -38.02 1.51
CA GLY A 411 0.38 -37.44 0.24
C GLY A 411 1.89 -37.20 0.08
N GLY A 412 2.59 -36.81 1.16
CA GLY A 412 4.03 -36.55 1.12
C GLY A 412 4.86 -37.82 0.97
N ARG A 413 4.47 -38.88 1.67
CA ARG A 413 5.07 -40.23 1.52
C ARG A 413 4.82 -40.79 0.13
N PHE A 414 3.61 -40.60 -0.40
CA PHE A 414 3.27 -40.98 -1.76
C PHE A 414 4.16 -40.28 -2.78
N ALA A 415 4.37 -38.96 -2.66
CA ALA A 415 5.18 -38.19 -3.58
C ALA A 415 6.66 -38.62 -3.55
N LEU A 416 7.23 -38.92 -2.38
CA LEU A 416 8.60 -39.45 -2.25
C LEU A 416 8.73 -40.84 -2.89
N ILE A 417 7.78 -41.74 -2.62
CA ILE A 417 7.75 -43.07 -3.23
C ILE A 417 7.61 -42.94 -4.76
N ALA A 418 6.73 -42.07 -5.25
CA ALA A 418 6.55 -41.81 -6.67
C ALA A 418 7.84 -41.28 -7.31
N TYR A 419 8.57 -40.37 -6.65
CA TYR A 419 9.89 -39.93 -7.08
C TYR A 419 10.89 -41.08 -7.19
N GLY A 420 10.98 -41.94 -6.17
CA GLY A 420 11.86 -43.10 -6.18
C GLY A 420 11.49 -44.12 -7.27
N VAL A 421 10.20 -44.38 -7.47
CA VAL A 421 9.68 -45.27 -8.52
C VAL A 421 10.01 -44.71 -9.91
N LEU A 422 9.83 -43.41 -10.11
CA LEU A 422 10.06 -42.74 -11.38
C LEU A 422 11.56 -42.69 -11.72
N ALA A 423 12.43 -42.40 -10.73
CA ALA A 423 13.88 -42.49 -10.90
C ALA A 423 14.34 -43.92 -11.24
N LEU A 424 13.80 -44.93 -10.55
CA LEU A 424 14.10 -46.34 -10.84
C LEU A 424 13.59 -46.76 -12.23
N LEU A 425 12.42 -46.27 -12.63
CA LEU A 425 11.87 -46.51 -13.97
C LEU A 425 12.79 -45.94 -15.06
N PHE A 426 13.29 -44.71 -14.91
CA PHE A 426 14.22 -44.12 -15.89
C PHE A 426 15.57 -44.84 -15.93
N MET A 427 16.11 -45.18 -14.77
CA MET A 427 17.31 -46.01 -14.69
C MET A 427 17.11 -47.36 -15.40
N LEU A 428 15.93 -47.98 -15.27
CA LEU A 428 15.59 -49.21 -15.98
C LEU A 428 15.51 -48.95 -17.48
N VAL A 429 14.77 -47.94 -17.93
CA VAL A 429 14.59 -47.60 -19.35
C VAL A 429 15.94 -47.32 -20.04
N ASP A 430 16.84 -46.60 -19.39
CA ASP A 430 18.18 -46.29 -19.91
C ASP A 430 19.11 -47.53 -19.98
N THR A 431 18.85 -48.53 -19.13
CA THR A 431 19.61 -49.78 -19.11
C THR A 431 18.99 -50.88 -19.99
N ILE A 432 17.73 -50.74 -20.44
CA ILE A 432 17.07 -51.70 -21.34
C ILE A 432 17.94 -52.07 -22.55
N PRO A 433 18.49 -51.11 -23.33
CA PRO A 433 19.24 -51.45 -24.54
C PRO A 433 20.44 -52.35 -24.24
N LEU A 434 21.15 -52.07 -23.13
CA LEU A 434 22.33 -52.83 -22.73
C LEU A 434 21.95 -54.17 -22.09
N ILE A 435 20.93 -54.22 -21.24
CA ILE A 435 20.42 -55.45 -20.63
C ILE A 435 19.99 -56.43 -21.73
N VAL A 436 19.18 -55.97 -22.70
CA VAL A 436 18.72 -56.82 -23.80
C VAL A 436 19.90 -57.28 -24.65
N LYS A 437 20.91 -56.43 -24.90
CA LYS A 437 22.12 -56.81 -25.63
C LYS A 437 22.99 -57.81 -24.84
N PHE A 438 23.03 -57.69 -23.51
CA PHE A 438 23.78 -58.57 -22.60
C PHE A 438 23.17 -59.99 -22.52
N PHE A 439 21.83 -60.11 -22.50
CA PHE A 439 21.14 -61.39 -22.46
C PHE A 439 20.90 -62.03 -23.84
N SER A 440 21.08 -61.26 -24.92
CA SER A 440 20.96 -61.78 -26.28
C SER A 440 22.19 -62.61 -26.68
N LYS A 441 21.97 -63.75 -27.36
CA LYS A 441 23.07 -64.51 -27.96
C LYS A 441 23.78 -63.68 -29.04
N PRO A 442 25.11 -63.86 -29.23
CA PRO A 442 25.85 -63.25 -30.34
C PRO A 442 25.19 -63.64 -31.65
N GLY A 443 24.86 -62.64 -32.47
CA GLY A 443 24.21 -62.86 -33.77
C GLY A 443 25.20 -62.91 -34.95
N PRO A 444 24.72 -63.20 -36.17
CA PRO A 444 25.52 -63.22 -37.39
C PRO A 444 26.24 -61.88 -37.64
N TYR A 445 25.61 -60.76 -37.30
CA TYR A 445 26.25 -59.45 -37.39
C TYR A 445 27.46 -59.35 -36.46
N ASP A 446 27.29 -59.72 -35.18
CA ASP A 446 28.38 -59.67 -34.21
C ASP A 446 29.55 -60.56 -34.65
N ALA A 447 29.27 -61.71 -35.26
CA ALA A 447 30.30 -62.61 -35.78
C ALA A 447 31.03 -62.03 -37.00
N LEU A 448 30.33 -61.38 -37.94
CA LEU A 448 30.95 -60.74 -39.11
C LEU A 448 31.89 -59.62 -38.70
N VAL A 449 31.44 -58.74 -37.80
CA VAL A 449 32.29 -57.64 -37.34
C VAL A 449 33.49 -58.17 -36.54
N ASP A 450 33.35 -59.30 -35.83
CA ASP A 450 34.46 -59.90 -35.07
C ASP A 450 35.51 -60.48 -36.01
N CYS A 451 35.07 -61.12 -37.09
CA CYS A 451 35.96 -61.62 -38.13
C CYS A 451 36.74 -60.48 -38.79
N GLU A 452 36.09 -59.35 -39.06
CA GLU A 452 36.75 -58.16 -39.61
C GLU A 452 37.76 -57.55 -38.64
N GLU A 453 37.41 -57.41 -37.36
CA GLU A 453 38.32 -56.94 -36.30
C GLU A 453 39.55 -57.84 -36.18
N VAL A 454 39.36 -59.16 -36.11
CA VAL A 454 40.45 -60.13 -36.04
C VAL A 454 41.31 -60.10 -37.31
N ARG A 455 40.71 -59.94 -38.49
CA ARG A 455 41.46 -59.79 -39.75
C ARG A 455 42.32 -58.52 -39.70
N PHE A 456 41.74 -57.40 -39.31
CA PHE A 456 42.44 -56.12 -39.20
C PHE A 456 43.57 -56.17 -38.17
N ASP A 457 43.35 -56.78 -37.01
CA ASP A 457 44.38 -56.94 -35.99
C ASP A 457 45.53 -57.83 -36.47
N ARG A 458 45.25 -58.91 -37.20
CA ARG A 458 46.28 -59.77 -37.81
C ARG A 458 47.06 -59.04 -38.90
N GLU A 459 46.39 -58.31 -39.78
CA GLU A 459 47.04 -57.50 -40.82
C GLU A 459 47.92 -56.41 -40.20
N ARG A 460 47.44 -55.74 -39.15
CA ARG A 460 48.20 -54.75 -38.39
C ARG A 460 49.41 -55.39 -37.71
N GLU A 461 49.26 -56.54 -37.06
CA GLU A 461 50.38 -57.26 -36.46
C GLU A 461 51.40 -57.72 -37.51
N ALA A 462 50.93 -58.23 -38.65
CA ALA A 462 51.78 -58.65 -39.76
C ALA A 462 52.56 -57.46 -40.33
N PHE A 463 51.89 -56.33 -40.54
CA PHE A 463 52.50 -55.07 -40.95
C PHE A 463 53.53 -54.58 -39.94
N LEU A 464 53.20 -54.57 -38.65
CA LEU A 464 54.14 -54.18 -37.59
C LEU A 464 55.34 -55.12 -37.56
N LYS A 465 55.14 -56.44 -37.66
CA LYS A 465 56.24 -57.42 -37.69
C LYS A 465 57.11 -57.27 -38.94
N SER A 466 56.53 -57.05 -40.12
CA SER A 466 57.30 -56.80 -41.35
C SER A 466 58.03 -55.46 -41.29
N TYR A 467 57.41 -54.43 -40.71
CA TYR A 467 58.03 -53.12 -40.51
C TYR A 467 59.19 -53.21 -39.53
N HIS A 468 59.01 -53.86 -38.37
CA HIS A 468 60.11 -54.07 -37.41
C HIS A 468 61.22 -54.91 -38.01
N ARG A 469 60.91 -55.99 -38.75
CA ARG A 469 61.93 -56.80 -39.45
C ARG A 469 62.69 -55.96 -40.48
N TYR A 470 62.00 -55.16 -41.27
CA TYR A 470 62.62 -54.25 -42.23
C TYR A 470 63.52 -53.23 -41.53
N MET A 471 63.06 -52.62 -40.43
CA MET A 471 63.85 -51.68 -39.63
C MET A 471 65.06 -52.35 -38.96
N ASP A 472 64.92 -53.59 -38.47
CA ASP A 472 66.00 -54.38 -37.89
C ASP A 472 67.01 -54.85 -38.95
N GLU A 473 66.57 -55.22 -40.16
CA GLU A 473 67.43 -55.53 -41.30
C GLU A 473 68.19 -54.29 -41.79
N LEU A 474 67.56 -53.11 -41.76
CA LEU A 474 68.22 -51.83 -41.98
C LEU A 474 69.28 -51.55 -40.92
N ALA A 475 68.96 -51.75 -39.64
CA ALA A 475 69.87 -51.52 -38.52
C ALA A 475 71.03 -52.53 -38.43
N SER A 476 70.78 -53.80 -38.78
CA SER A 476 71.74 -54.91 -38.70
C SER A 476 72.49 -55.17 -40.01
N GLY A 477 71.99 -54.63 -41.13
CA GLY A 477 72.67 -54.66 -42.42
C GLY A 477 74.03 -53.97 -42.33
N ARG A 478 75.07 -54.67 -42.81
CA ARG A 478 76.45 -54.18 -42.96
C ARG A 478 76.57 -53.08 -44.04
N LEU A 479 75.56 -52.22 -44.15
CA LEU A 479 75.54 -51.04 -45.00
C LEU A 479 75.53 -49.75 -44.16
N LEU A 480 75.20 -49.82 -42.86
CA LEU A 480 75.27 -48.66 -41.96
C LEU A 480 76.68 -48.34 -41.43
N HIS A 481 77.67 -49.20 -41.66
CA HIS A 481 79.04 -48.98 -41.15
C HIS A 481 79.99 -48.36 -42.18
N LEU A 482 79.54 -48.04 -43.39
CA LEU A 482 80.32 -47.33 -44.40
C LEU A 482 79.69 -45.98 -44.76
N SER A 483 80.05 -44.99 -43.93
CA SER A 483 80.16 -43.55 -44.23
C SER A 483 78.88 -42.70 -44.37
N PRO A 484 78.78 -41.53 -43.68
CA PRO A 484 77.70 -40.53 -43.81
C PRO A 484 77.56 -39.83 -45.18
N ALA A 485 78.35 -40.23 -46.18
CA ALA A 485 78.44 -39.53 -47.47
C ALA A 485 77.29 -39.86 -48.45
N ASN A 486 76.56 -40.95 -48.26
CA ASN A 486 75.60 -41.46 -49.25
C ASN A 486 74.15 -41.60 -48.72
N LYS A 487 73.65 -40.57 -48.02
CA LYS A 487 72.21 -40.34 -47.78
C LYS A 487 71.30 -40.47 -49.03
N PRO A 488 71.72 -40.10 -50.27
CA PRO A 488 70.87 -40.31 -51.44
C PRO A 488 70.67 -41.77 -51.85
N LEU A 489 71.57 -42.70 -51.48
CA LEU A 489 71.45 -44.12 -51.84
C LEU A 489 70.42 -44.85 -50.99
N GLU A 490 70.38 -44.53 -49.70
CA GLU A 490 69.35 -45.01 -48.76
C GLU A 490 67.96 -44.53 -49.19
N ARG A 491 67.87 -43.26 -49.61
CA ARG A 491 66.66 -42.69 -50.21
C ARG A 491 66.30 -43.33 -51.55
N SER A 492 67.28 -43.70 -52.37
CA SER A 492 67.04 -44.35 -53.67
C SER A 492 66.56 -45.80 -53.57
N LEU A 493 66.88 -46.51 -52.48
CA LEU A 493 66.39 -47.86 -52.22
C LEU A 493 64.95 -47.83 -51.72
N ILE A 494 64.62 -46.87 -50.85
CA ILE A 494 63.25 -46.61 -50.39
C ILE A 494 62.38 -46.11 -51.56
N GLU A 495 62.88 -45.17 -52.35
CA GLU A 495 62.22 -44.72 -53.59
C GLU A 495 62.18 -45.82 -54.67
N GLY A 496 63.07 -46.81 -54.67
CA GLY A 496 63.12 -47.87 -55.67
C GLY A 496 61.98 -48.88 -55.57
N VAL A 497 61.52 -49.19 -54.36
CA VAL A 497 60.35 -50.06 -54.13
C VAL A 497 59.06 -49.35 -54.51
N ASP A 498 58.92 -48.08 -54.13
CA ASP A 498 57.78 -47.24 -54.51
C ASP A 498 57.77 -46.97 -56.02
N ARG A 499 58.94 -46.76 -56.65
CA ARG A 499 59.05 -46.68 -58.12
C ARG A 499 58.71 -47.99 -58.81
N SER A 500 59.03 -49.15 -58.24
CA SER A 500 58.68 -50.44 -58.86
C SER A 500 57.17 -50.68 -58.86
N ARG A 501 56.48 -50.30 -57.78
CA ARG A 501 55.02 -50.36 -57.70
C ARG A 501 54.36 -49.31 -58.60
N ALA A 502 54.83 -48.07 -58.55
CA ALA A 502 54.33 -47.00 -59.41
C ALA A 502 54.62 -47.25 -60.90
N ALA A 503 55.76 -47.86 -61.25
CA ALA A 503 56.08 -48.29 -62.61
C ALA A 503 55.14 -49.39 -63.09
N LYS A 504 54.80 -50.35 -62.23
CA LYS A 504 53.82 -51.39 -62.57
C LYS A 504 52.44 -50.79 -62.87
N GLU A 505 51.92 -49.95 -61.97
CA GLU A 505 50.62 -49.28 -62.14
C GLU A 505 50.63 -48.34 -63.37
N PHE A 506 51.74 -47.67 -63.64
CA PHE A 506 51.92 -46.83 -64.83
C PHE A 506 51.94 -47.64 -66.12
N ILE A 507 52.67 -48.77 -66.17
CA ILE A 507 52.70 -49.67 -67.33
C ILE A 507 51.31 -50.28 -67.57
N GLU A 508 50.61 -50.74 -66.53
CA GLU A 508 49.24 -51.25 -66.64
C GLU A 508 48.31 -50.18 -67.27
N HIS A 509 48.40 -48.94 -66.80
CA HIS A 509 47.61 -47.83 -67.38
C HIS A 509 47.99 -47.50 -68.84
N LEU A 510 49.27 -47.60 -69.22
CA LEU A 510 49.67 -47.40 -70.63
C LEU A 510 49.16 -48.51 -71.54
N ILE A 511 49.18 -49.76 -71.06
CA ILE A 511 48.62 -50.91 -71.78
C ILE A 511 47.11 -50.74 -71.96
N ASP A 512 46.38 -50.30 -70.93
CA ASP A 512 44.95 -50.02 -71.04
C ASP A 512 44.64 -48.93 -72.07
N LEU A 513 45.47 -47.87 -72.12
CA LEU A 513 45.34 -46.81 -73.13
C LEU A 513 45.63 -47.29 -74.55
N GLU A 514 46.66 -48.14 -74.72
CA GLU A 514 46.97 -48.76 -76.00
C GLU A 514 45.79 -49.62 -76.48
N HIS A 515 45.25 -50.46 -75.60
CA HIS A 515 44.13 -51.34 -75.95
C HIS A 515 42.87 -50.55 -76.33
N ALA A 516 42.53 -49.52 -75.55
CA ALA A 516 41.39 -48.65 -75.85
C ALA A 516 41.57 -47.85 -77.16
N PHE A 517 42.81 -47.47 -77.50
CA PHE A 517 43.10 -46.78 -78.76
C PHE A 517 43.03 -47.73 -79.96
N GLU A 518 43.59 -48.95 -79.83
CA GLU A 518 43.53 -49.97 -80.86
C GLU A 518 42.09 -50.38 -81.19
N GLU A 519 41.24 -50.59 -80.17
CA GLU A 519 39.82 -50.88 -80.37
C GLU A 519 39.13 -49.79 -81.21
N ARG A 520 39.36 -48.51 -80.88
CA ARG A 520 38.76 -47.38 -81.60
C ARG A 520 39.30 -47.22 -83.02
N ILE A 521 40.60 -47.43 -83.24
CA ILE A 521 41.17 -47.39 -84.59
C ILE A 521 40.68 -48.58 -85.42
N ALA A 522 40.49 -49.76 -84.81
CA ALA A 522 39.92 -50.91 -85.49
C ALA A 522 38.48 -50.63 -85.94
N GLU A 523 37.64 -50.08 -85.06
CA GLU A 523 36.27 -49.66 -85.40
C GLU A 523 36.25 -48.65 -86.55
N GLU A 524 37.09 -47.60 -86.50
CA GLU A 524 37.17 -46.60 -87.56
C GLU A 524 37.72 -47.18 -88.88
N ARG A 525 38.66 -48.13 -88.82
CA ARG A 525 39.15 -48.85 -90.00
C ARG A 525 38.07 -49.70 -90.65
N GLU A 526 37.22 -50.38 -89.86
CA GLU A 526 36.08 -51.13 -90.38
C GLU A 526 35.05 -50.19 -91.04
N LEU A 527 34.75 -49.06 -90.41
CA LEU A 527 33.85 -48.04 -90.96
C LEU A 527 34.37 -47.42 -92.27
N LEU A 528 35.68 -47.22 -92.38
CA LEU A 528 36.32 -46.72 -93.60
C LEU A 528 36.42 -47.79 -94.68
N ALA A 529 36.68 -49.06 -94.34
CA ALA A 529 36.67 -50.18 -95.27
C ALA A 529 35.28 -50.37 -95.91
N ALA A 530 34.21 -50.21 -95.13
CA ALA A 530 32.84 -50.22 -95.64
C ALA A 530 32.53 -49.06 -96.62
N LYS A 531 33.21 -47.92 -96.48
CA LYS A 531 33.04 -46.70 -97.32
C LYS A 531 34.06 -46.59 -98.47
N ALA A 532 35.03 -47.51 -98.57
CA ALA A 532 36.18 -47.39 -99.47
C ALA A 532 35.88 -47.61 -100.97
N ASN A 533 34.67 -48.07 -101.33
CA ASN A 533 34.26 -48.21 -102.73
C ASN A 533 33.89 -46.84 -103.35
N GLY A 534 34.91 -46.03 -103.66
CA GLY A 534 34.84 -44.96 -104.66
C GLY A 534 35.20 -43.54 -104.25
N ASP A 535 35.39 -43.24 -102.95
CA ASP A 535 35.57 -41.86 -102.48
C ASP A 535 37.03 -41.50 -102.14
N LYS A 536 37.56 -40.42 -102.72
CA LYS A 536 38.90 -39.87 -102.41
C LYS A 536 38.99 -39.38 -100.96
N SER A 537 37.85 -39.01 -100.34
CA SER A 537 37.78 -38.59 -98.94
C SER A 537 38.16 -39.72 -97.96
N ALA A 538 37.80 -40.97 -98.28
CA ALA A 538 38.10 -42.12 -97.43
C ALA A 538 39.60 -42.41 -97.34
N ARG A 539 40.35 -42.27 -98.45
CA ARG A 539 41.82 -42.42 -98.45
C ARG A 539 42.54 -41.32 -97.67
N ALA A 540 42.07 -40.07 -97.79
CA ALA A 540 42.63 -38.97 -97.02
C ALA A 540 42.40 -39.16 -95.50
N ARG A 541 41.22 -39.66 -95.11
CA ARG A 541 40.92 -40.00 -93.71
C ARG A 541 41.74 -41.19 -93.20
N ALA A 542 41.97 -42.21 -94.03
CA ALA A 542 42.83 -43.33 -93.67
C ALA A 542 44.29 -42.88 -93.42
N ALA A 543 44.82 -41.97 -94.26
CA ALA A 543 46.15 -41.39 -94.05
C ALA A 543 46.23 -40.56 -92.76
N ILE A 544 45.17 -39.80 -92.43
CA ILE A 544 45.10 -39.06 -91.15
C ILE A 544 45.06 -40.01 -89.96
N LEU A 545 44.32 -41.13 -90.03
CA LEU A 545 44.31 -42.12 -88.96
C LEU A 545 45.67 -42.78 -88.76
N GLU A 546 46.42 -43.00 -89.83
CA GLU A 546 47.78 -43.55 -89.75
C GLU A 546 48.76 -42.55 -89.11
N ASP A 547 48.66 -41.26 -89.46
CA ASP A 547 49.43 -40.17 -88.84
C ASP A 547 49.09 -40.00 -87.35
N MET A 548 47.80 -40.08 -87.00
CA MET A 548 47.35 -40.06 -85.60
C MET A 548 47.86 -41.27 -84.81
N ALA A 549 47.87 -42.46 -85.42
CA ALA A 549 48.41 -43.65 -84.77
C ALA A 549 49.92 -43.53 -84.53
N GLN A 550 50.69 -43.05 -85.52
CA GLN A 550 52.12 -42.80 -85.36
C GLN A 550 52.41 -41.80 -84.24
N THR A 551 51.68 -40.67 -84.22
CA THR A 551 51.82 -39.64 -83.19
C THR A 551 51.48 -40.19 -81.79
N PHE A 552 50.48 -41.04 -81.67
CA PHE A 552 50.10 -41.67 -80.40
C PHE A 552 51.17 -42.63 -79.87
N TYR A 553 51.74 -43.48 -80.73
CA TYR A 553 52.82 -44.39 -80.32
C TYR A 553 54.11 -43.65 -79.99
N ASP A 554 54.40 -42.54 -80.67
CA ASP A 554 55.53 -41.68 -80.32
C ASP A 554 55.31 -40.97 -78.97
N ASP A 555 54.09 -40.48 -78.67
CA ASP A 555 53.74 -39.92 -77.34
C ASP A 555 53.82 -40.98 -76.23
N LEU A 556 53.35 -42.21 -76.47
CA LEU A 556 53.49 -43.32 -75.52
C LEU A 556 54.97 -43.64 -75.24
N ARG A 557 55.80 -43.65 -76.27
CA ARG A 557 57.24 -43.88 -76.14
C ARG A 557 57.93 -42.77 -75.36
N ASP A 558 57.56 -41.52 -75.61
CA ASP A 558 58.09 -40.36 -74.88
C ASP A 558 57.65 -40.36 -73.41
N ARG A 559 56.39 -40.73 -73.12
CA ARG A 559 55.89 -40.90 -71.75
C ARG A 559 56.62 -42.01 -71.00
N MET A 560 56.84 -43.16 -71.64
CA MET A 560 57.67 -44.22 -71.06
C MET A 560 59.10 -43.73 -70.81
N GLY A 561 59.74 -43.12 -71.81
CA GLY A 561 61.11 -42.61 -71.68
C GLY A 561 61.26 -41.58 -70.56
N SER A 562 60.32 -40.63 -70.46
CA SER A 562 60.34 -39.57 -69.45
C SER A 562 60.12 -40.07 -68.02
N PHE A 563 59.34 -41.15 -67.84
CA PHE A 563 59.10 -41.75 -66.53
C PHE A 563 60.31 -42.55 -66.03
N PHE A 564 61.00 -43.28 -66.92
CA PHE A 564 62.15 -44.11 -66.57
C PHE A 564 63.48 -43.35 -66.54
N ASP A 565 63.60 -42.25 -67.30
CA ASP A 565 64.78 -41.38 -67.32
C ASP A 565 64.41 -39.92 -66.97
N PRO A 566 64.34 -39.58 -65.66
CA PRO A 566 63.94 -38.25 -65.22
C PRO A 566 64.96 -37.15 -65.55
N GLU A 567 66.23 -37.49 -65.82
CA GLU A 567 67.22 -36.51 -66.27
C GLU A 567 67.00 -36.12 -67.74
N ALA A 568 66.69 -37.09 -68.60
CA ALA A 568 66.27 -36.84 -69.97
C ALA A 568 64.95 -36.06 -70.02
N ALA A 569 63.98 -36.38 -69.15
CA ALA A 569 62.71 -35.66 -69.05
C ALA A 569 62.89 -34.19 -68.65
N ARG A 570 63.77 -33.90 -67.68
CA ARG A 570 64.11 -32.52 -67.30
C ARG A 570 64.78 -31.76 -68.44
N ALA A 571 65.70 -32.40 -69.16
CA ALA A 571 66.36 -31.78 -70.32
C ALA A 571 65.37 -31.46 -71.44
N ALA A 572 64.43 -32.36 -71.74
CA ALA A 572 63.36 -32.15 -72.72
C ALA A 572 62.40 -31.03 -72.32
N ALA A 573 61.98 -30.98 -71.05
CA ALA A 573 61.12 -29.90 -70.53
C ALA A 573 61.79 -28.53 -70.59
N ILE A 574 63.10 -28.45 -70.28
CA ILE A 574 63.89 -27.22 -70.41
C ILE A 574 64.03 -26.80 -71.88
N ALA A 575 64.18 -27.75 -72.80
CA ALA A 575 64.25 -27.46 -74.24
C ALA A 575 62.90 -26.99 -74.81
N ALA A 576 61.78 -27.57 -74.36
CA ALA A 576 60.43 -27.16 -74.74
C ALA A 576 60.08 -25.76 -74.21
N ALA A 577 60.44 -25.46 -72.96
CA ALA A 577 60.27 -24.14 -72.35
C ALA A 577 61.10 -23.02 -73.00
N ARG A 578 62.11 -23.37 -73.82
CA ARG A 578 62.87 -22.41 -74.66
C ARG A 578 62.30 -22.23 -76.06
N ARG A 579 61.34 -23.06 -76.49
CA ARG A 579 60.68 -22.99 -77.80
C ARG A 579 59.29 -22.33 -77.76
N VAL A 580 58.76 -22.11 -76.56
CA VAL A 580 57.62 -21.19 -76.27
C VAL A 580 58.21 -19.83 -75.94
#